data_AF-A0A7S2QN83-F1
#
_entry.id   AF-A0A7S2QN83-F1
#
_cell.length_a   1.000
_cell.length_b   1.000
_cell.length_c   1.000
_cell.angle_alpha   90.00
_cell.angle_beta   90.00
_cell.angle_gamma   90.00
#
_symmetry.space_group_name_H-M   'P 1'
#
loop_
_entity.id
_entity.type
_entity.pdbx_description
1 polymer ?
#
loop_
_entity_poly.entity_id
_entity_poly.type
_entity_poly.pdbx_seq_one_letter_code
_entity_poly.pdbx_strand_id
1 'polypeptide(L)'
;QDAKITEKSERARKEFLKKCEKIKKTAAYNEKLILETANKCADEYHKLFGRIGVHPLMTAEGKKRPRYLQDREETWVIYKPPLWQMGGYTDLWFKSLTDRMRGTKNKDEAEEKYLQSSRPEVIQEWHCLETGLHWIPKQHAKTDMKGWGFIQRLDVETDGPVIIAKTWRNMRALQVQMKLHVNTKAYLCLVHGRLEHRTQHVKRSFAELGSEASTQVMLQHDSSNDPFFDWTASGKWTSRNKRMAETFFQPLAYYHRKEDNSDYTL
;
A
#
# COMPACT_ATOMS: atom_id res chain seq x y z
N GLN A 1 21.16 7.36 22.77
CA GLN A 1 20.29 6.17 22.92
C GLN A 1 19.77 5.69 21.56
N ASP A 2 20.06 6.41 20.47
CA ASP A 2 19.80 6.04 19.07
C ASP A 2 20.35 4.66 18.72
N ALA A 3 21.51 4.31 19.31
CA ALA A 3 22.08 2.97 19.20
C ALA A 3 21.09 1.86 19.61
N LYS A 4 20.17 2.08 20.55
CA LYS A 4 19.25 1.03 21.06
C LYS A 4 18.10 0.71 20.11
N ILE A 5 17.56 1.69 19.39
CA ILE A 5 16.51 1.44 18.39
C ILE A 5 17.14 0.75 17.18
N THR A 6 18.30 1.25 16.74
CA THR A 6 19.08 0.60 15.68
C THR A 6 19.48 -0.82 16.07
N GLU A 7 19.89 -1.05 17.33
CA GLU A 7 20.26 -2.37 17.84
C GLU A 7 19.06 -3.33 17.93
N LYS A 8 17.89 -2.87 18.38
CA LYS A 8 16.66 -3.70 18.38
C LYS A 8 16.24 -4.06 16.96
N SER A 9 16.22 -3.09 16.05
CA SER A 9 15.87 -3.31 14.64
C SER A 9 16.88 -4.24 13.96
N GLU A 10 18.18 -4.05 14.20
CA GLU A 10 19.24 -4.93 13.69
C GLU A 10 19.17 -6.33 14.29
N ARG A 11 18.83 -6.47 15.58
CA ARG A 11 18.60 -7.77 16.21
C ARG A 11 17.40 -8.48 15.58
N ALA A 12 16.28 -7.79 15.39
CA ALA A 12 15.10 -8.34 14.73
C ALA A 12 15.40 -8.75 13.28
N ARG A 13 16.18 -7.93 12.54
CA ARG A 13 16.66 -8.24 11.18
C ARG A 13 17.55 -9.47 11.15
N LYS A 14 18.53 -9.57 12.06
CA LYS A 14 19.39 -10.76 12.17
C LYS A 14 18.59 -12.00 12.53
N GLU A 15 17.60 -11.88 13.40
CA GLU A 15 16.69 -12.98 13.73
C GLU A 15 15.87 -13.43 12.52
N PHE A 16 15.29 -12.48 11.79
CA PHE A 16 14.58 -12.72 10.53
C PHE A 16 15.46 -13.49 9.54
N LEU A 17 16.66 -12.99 9.24
CA LEU A 17 17.58 -13.65 8.29
C LEU A 17 18.00 -15.04 8.77
N LYS A 18 18.25 -15.23 10.07
CA LYS A 18 18.54 -16.54 10.65
C LYS A 18 17.39 -17.53 10.48
N LYS A 19 16.13 -17.06 10.61
CA LYS A 19 14.94 -17.88 10.35
C LYS A 19 14.82 -18.20 8.87
N CYS A 20 15.00 -17.23 7.97
CA CYS A 20 14.98 -17.44 6.53
C CYS A 20 16.02 -18.48 6.09
N GLU A 21 17.25 -18.42 6.61
CA GLU A 21 18.30 -19.40 6.32
C GLU A 21 17.91 -20.82 6.77
N LYS A 22 17.25 -20.97 7.93
CA LYS A 22 16.72 -22.27 8.36
C LYS A 22 15.64 -22.80 7.42
N ILE A 23 14.72 -21.94 6.97
CA ILE A 23 13.63 -22.31 6.05
C ILE A 23 14.23 -22.68 4.68
N LYS A 24 15.20 -21.90 4.16
CA LYS A 24 15.90 -22.16 2.89
C LYS A 24 16.59 -23.52 2.83
N LYS A 25 17.24 -23.96 3.92
CA LYS A 25 17.92 -25.26 3.97
C LYS A 25 17.00 -26.45 3.73
N THR A 26 15.70 -26.28 3.95
CA THR A 26 14.69 -27.32 3.71
C THR A 26 14.15 -27.32 2.28
N ALA A 27 14.47 -26.30 1.48
CA ALA A 27 13.99 -26.18 0.11
C ALA A 27 14.93 -26.89 -0.88
N ALA A 28 14.41 -27.90 -1.56
CA ALA A 28 15.02 -28.47 -2.77
C ALA A 28 14.94 -27.48 -3.95
N TYR A 29 15.60 -27.82 -5.07
CA TYR A 29 15.60 -27.08 -6.35
C TYR A 29 14.23 -27.09 -7.08
N ASN A 30 13.13 -27.05 -6.34
CA ASN A 30 11.77 -27.05 -6.88
C ASN A 30 11.14 -25.67 -6.69
N GLU A 31 10.72 -25.04 -7.78
CA GLU A 31 10.13 -23.69 -7.78
C GLU A 31 8.90 -23.56 -6.86
N LYS A 32 8.04 -24.58 -6.80
CA LYS A 32 6.87 -24.57 -5.91
C LYS A 32 7.29 -24.47 -4.44
N LEU A 33 8.31 -25.23 -4.06
CA LEU A 33 8.84 -25.23 -2.70
C LEU A 33 9.56 -23.92 -2.36
N ILE A 34 10.22 -23.29 -3.35
CA ILE A 34 10.79 -21.95 -3.24
C ILE A 34 9.71 -20.91 -2.95
N LEU A 35 8.58 -20.95 -3.66
CA LEU A 35 7.44 -20.05 -3.42
C LEU A 35 6.82 -20.25 -2.04
N GLU A 36 6.58 -21.49 -1.61
CA GLU A 36 6.10 -21.78 -0.26
C GLU A 36 7.08 -21.30 0.83
N THR A 37 8.38 -21.43 0.57
CA THR A 37 9.45 -20.92 1.44
C THR A 37 9.41 -19.39 1.51
N ALA A 38 9.22 -18.72 0.37
CA ALA A 38 9.09 -17.25 0.31
C ALA A 38 7.87 -16.75 1.11
N ASN A 39 6.73 -17.43 1.01
CA ASN A 39 5.52 -17.12 1.80
C ASN A 39 5.79 -17.25 3.31
N LYS A 40 6.41 -18.36 3.74
CA LYS A 40 6.79 -18.55 5.15
C LYS A 40 7.75 -17.48 5.65
N CYS A 41 8.72 -17.06 4.82
CA CYS A 41 9.62 -15.97 5.16
C CYS A 41 8.86 -14.64 5.31
N ALA A 42 7.94 -14.33 4.39
CA ALA A 42 7.13 -13.12 4.50
C ALA A 42 6.24 -13.11 5.75
N ASP A 43 5.66 -14.26 6.13
CA ASP A 43 4.91 -14.41 7.37
C ASP A 43 5.79 -14.17 8.61
N GLU A 44 7.02 -14.71 8.64
CA GLU A 44 7.97 -14.45 9.73
C GLU A 44 8.40 -12.99 9.80
N TYR A 45 8.55 -12.31 8.65
CA TYR A 45 8.79 -10.87 8.61
C TYR A 45 7.64 -10.13 9.31
N HIS A 46 6.39 -10.44 8.94
CA HIS A 46 5.22 -9.82 9.56
C HIS A 46 5.05 -10.14 11.05
N LYS A 47 5.51 -11.29 11.53
CA LYS A 47 5.52 -11.58 12.97
C LYS A 47 6.54 -10.74 13.74
N LEU A 48 7.72 -10.52 13.15
CA LEU A 48 8.83 -9.80 13.78
C LEU A 48 8.66 -8.28 13.73
N PHE A 49 8.28 -7.76 12.56
CA PHE A 49 8.17 -6.33 12.31
C PHE A 49 6.72 -5.82 12.39
N GLY A 50 5.76 -6.72 12.60
CA GLY A 50 4.34 -6.44 12.48
C GLY A 50 3.87 -6.54 11.02
N ARG A 51 2.56 -6.73 10.84
CA ARG A 51 1.95 -6.29 9.59
C ARG A 51 1.98 -4.76 9.59
N ILE A 52 2.56 -4.18 8.54
CA ILE A 52 2.20 -2.84 8.09
C ILE A 52 0.67 -2.86 7.98
N GLY A 53 -0.05 -2.31 8.96
CA GLY A 53 -1.51 -2.43 9.04
C GLY A 53 -2.14 -2.65 10.41
N VAL A 54 -1.41 -2.99 11.49
CA VAL A 54 -1.99 -2.93 12.86
C VAL A 54 -1.95 -1.49 13.33
N HIS A 55 -2.76 -0.67 12.67
CA HIS A 55 -2.58 0.77 12.70
C HIS A 55 -3.04 1.33 14.06
N PRO A 56 -2.18 2.05 14.80
CA PRO A 56 -2.60 2.83 15.97
C PRO A 56 -3.58 3.99 15.61
N LEU A 57 -3.99 4.11 14.34
CA LEU A 57 -4.92 5.11 13.82
C LEU A 57 -6.38 4.63 13.71
N MET A 58 -6.73 3.43 14.24
CA MET A 58 -8.09 3.25 14.73
C MET A 58 -8.25 4.24 15.89
N THR A 59 -8.72 5.45 15.59
CA THR A 59 -9.03 6.40 16.64
C THR A 59 -10.14 5.81 17.50
N ALA A 60 -10.32 6.30 18.73
CA ALA A 60 -11.49 5.95 19.52
C ALA A 60 -12.81 6.25 18.78
N GLU A 61 -12.76 7.10 17.76
CA GLU A 61 -13.87 7.58 16.93
C GLU A 61 -14.05 6.81 15.61
N GLY A 62 -13.26 5.76 15.35
CA GLY A 62 -13.35 4.95 14.12
C GLY A 62 -12.50 5.46 12.95
N LYS A 63 -12.87 5.09 11.72
CA LYS A 63 -12.16 5.54 10.51
C LYS A 63 -12.53 6.98 10.15
N LYS A 64 -11.55 7.74 9.66
CA LYS A 64 -11.82 9.04 9.03
C LYS A 64 -12.61 8.86 7.73
N ARG A 65 -13.52 9.79 7.45
CA ARG A 65 -14.32 9.85 6.21
C ARG A 65 -13.46 10.31 5.01
N PRO A 66 -13.51 9.63 3.85
CA PRO A 66 -12.95 10.17 2.59
C PRO A 66 -13.63 11.48 2.18
N ARG A 67 -12.87 12.44 1.66
CA ARG A 67 -13.39 13.79 1.34
C ARG A 67 -13.12 14.18 -0.10
N TYR A 68 -14.09 14.76 -0.79
CA TYR A 68 -13.85 15.34 -2.11
C TYR A 68 -13.13 16.68 -1.96
N LEU A 69 -11.91 16.75 -2.48
CA LEU A 69 -11.10 17.96 -2.49
C LEU A 69 -11.43 18.85 -3.70
N GLN A 70 -11.73 18.22 -4.83
CA GLN A 70 -11.99 18.91 -6.07
C GLN A 70 -12.96 18.12 -6.94
N ASP A 71 -13.89 18.85 -7.54
CA ASP A 71 -14.83 18.35 -8.55
C ASP A 71 -14.71 19.27 -9.78
N ARG A 72 -14.27 18.69 -10.90
CA ARG A 72 -14.22 19.35 -12.23
C ARG A 72 -15.00 18.52 -13.24
N GLU A 73 -15.21 19.07 -14.42
CA GLU A 73 -15.98 18.42 -15.49
C GLU A 73 -15.59 16.96 -15.74
N GLU A 74 -14.29 16.65 -15.87
CA GLU A 74 -13.82 15.29 -16.16
C GLU A 74 -13.05 14.61 -15.01
N THR A 75 -12.86 15.27 -13.87
CA THR A 75 -12.06 14.74 -12.74
C THR A 75 -12.71 14.98 -11.39
N TRP A 76 -12.53 14.00 -10.50
CA TRP A 76 -12.57 14.23 -9.07
C TRP A 76 -11.19 14.05 -8.46
N VAL A 77 -10.95 14.77 -7.38
CA VAL A 77 -9.84 14.50 -6.46
C VAL A 77 -10.46 14.23 -5.10
N ILE A 78 -10.20 13.04 -4.55
CA ILE A 78 -10.62 12.66 -3.21
C ILE A 78 -9.42 12.53 -2.29
N TYR A 79 -9.53 12.99 -1.05
CA TYR A 79 -8.61 12.65 0.02
C TYR A 79 -8.97 11.27 0.56
N LYS A 80 -8.09 10.29 0.33
CA LYS A 80 -8.14 8.97 0.96
C LYS A 80 -7.50 9.07 2.35
N PRO A 81 -8.20 8.72 3.44
CA PRO A 81 -7.59 8.52 4.75
C PRO A 81 -6.92 7.13 4.90
N PRO A 82 -6.19 6.89 6.00
CA PRO A 82 -5.69 5.55 6.35
C PRO A 82 -6.87 4.58 6.58
N LEU A 83 -6.61 3.27 6.53
CA LEU A 83 -7.59 2.18 6.71
C LEU A 83 -8.63 2.05 5.59
N TRP A 84 -8.40 2.75 4.49
CA TRP A 84 -9.13 2.55 3.24
C TRP A 84 -8.24 1.77 2.29
N GLN A 85 -8.70 0.62 1.81
CA GLN A 85 -7.99 -0.15 0.79
C GLN A 85 -8.42 0.28 -0.60
N MET A 86 -7.46 0.24 -1.54
CA MET A 86 -7.72 0.51 -2.96
C MET A 86 -7.56 -0.76 -3.77
N GLY A 87 -8.55 -1.06 -4.62
CA GLY A 87 -8.49 -2.18 -5.56
C GLY A 87 -9.62 -3.17 -5.37
N GLY A 88 -9.44 -4.39 -5.89
CA GLY A 88 -10.50 -5.39 -6.01
C GLY A 88 -11.14 -5.41 -7.40
N TYR A 89 -12.29 -6.09 -7.49
CA TYR A 89 -13.01 -6.29 -8.74
C TYR A 89 -14.34 -5.54 -8.72
N THR A 90 -14.67 -4.88 -9.83
CA THR A 90 -15.90 -4.09 -9.98
C THR A 90 -17.15 -4.84 -9.52
N ASP A 91 -17.31 -6.10 -9.93
CA ASP A 91 -18.47 -6.91 -9.57
C ASP A 91 -18.56 -7.18 -8.06
N LEU A 92 -17.41 -7.35 -7.40
CA LEU A 92 -17.36 -7.51 -5.95
C LEU A 92 -17.74 -6.22 -5.23
N TRP A 93 -17.33 -5.06 -5.73
CA TRP A 93 -17.71 -3.77 -5.14
C TRP A 93 -19.23 -3.56 -5.17
N PHE A 94 -19.85 -3.80 -6.33
CA PHE A 94 -21.31 -3.71 -6.46
C PHE A 94 -22.04 -4.68 -5.55
N LYS A 95 -21.57 -5.94 -5.49
CA LYS A 95 -22.17 -6.95 -4.62
C LYS A 95 -22.06 -6.54 -3.16
N SER A 96 -20.86 -6.21 -2.68
CA SER A 96 -20.61 -5.80 -1.30
C SER A 96 -21.43 -4.57 -0.90
N LEU A 97 -21.51 -3.57 -1.78
CA LEU A 97 -22.32 -2.38 -1.53
C LEU A 97 -23.82 -2.70 -1.52
N THR A 98 -24.31 -3.52 -2.45
CA THR A 98 -25.73 -3.93 -2.50
C THR A 98 -26.12 -4.71 -1.25
N ASP A 99 -25.28 -5.66 -0.83
CA ASP A 99 -25.50 -6.46 0.38
C ASP A 99 -25.48 -5.59 1.63
N ARG A 100 -24.59 -4.59 1.69
CA ARG A 100 -24.55 -3.60 2.77
C ARG A 100 -25.83 -2.75 2.81
N MET A 101 -26.24 -2.23 1.65
CA MET A 101 -27.45 -1.38 1.54
C MET A 101 -28.73 -2.15 1.91
N ARG A 102 -28.81 -3.45 1.59
CA ARG A 102 -29.94 -4.31 2.02
C ARG A 102 -30.05 -4.43 3.54
N GLY A 103 -28.92 -4.35 4.24
CA GLY A 103 -28.84 -4.43 5.71
C GLY A 103 -28.98 -3.09 6.42
N THR A 104 -29.33 -2.01 5.73
CA THR A 104 -29.39 -0.64 6.27
C THR A 104 -30.69 0.05 5.85
N LYS A 105 -31.19 0.96 6.68
CA LYS A 105 -32.42 1.71 6.40
C LYS A 105 -32.21 2.79 5.34
N ASN A 106 -31.03 3.42 5.34
CA ASN A 106 -30.70 4.54 4.46
C ASN A 106 -29.19 4.62 4.20
N LYS A 107 -28.79 5.58 3.35
CA LYS A 107 -27.39 5.84 3.00
C LYS A 107 -26.54 6.20 4.22
N ASP A 108 -27.05 7.05 5.11
CA ASP A 108 -26.33 7.52 6.30
C ASP A 108 -25.96 6.36 7.23
N GLU A 109 -26.86 5.40 7.43
CA GLU A 109 -26.58 4.19 8.21
C GLU A 109 -25.51 3.30 7.53
N ALA A 110 -25.52 3.22 6.20
CA ALA A 110 -24.50 2.49 5.45
C ALA A 110 -23.11 3.16 5.55
N GLU A 111 -23.07 4.50 5.48
CA GLU A 111 -21.85 5.28 5.71
C GLU A 111 -21.31 5.05 7.12
N GLU A 112 -22.15 5.15 8.15
CA GLU A 112 -21.76 4.95 9.54
C GLU A 112 -21.15 3.56 9.75
N LYS A 113 -21.74 2.52 9.13
CA LYS A 113 -21.17 1.16 9.16
C LYS A 113 -19.79 1.05 8.51
N TYR A 114 -19.45 1.88 7.51
CA TYR A 114 -18.09 1.91 6.98
C TYR A 114 -17.11 2.56 7.95
N LEU A 115 -17.52 3.66 8.58
CA LEU A 115 -16.69 4.44 9.50
C LEU A 115 -16.42 3.68 10.80
N GLN A 116 -17.42 2.95 11.33
CA GLN A 116 -17.29 2.15 12.55
C GLN A 116 -16.61 0.79 12.35
N SER A 117 -16.41 0.35 11.11
CA SER A 117 -15.80 -0.94 10.81
C SER A 117 -14.33 -1.00 11.26
N SER A 118 -13.92 -2.10 11.87
CA SER A 118 -12.54 -2.32 12.34
C SER A 118 -11.59 -2.84 11.26
N ARG A 119 -12.11 -3.35 10.14
CA ARG A 119 -11.31 -3.85 9.02
C ARG A 119 -11.07 -2.76 7.98
N PRO A 120 -10.00 -2.84 7.16
CA PRO A 120 -9.88 -1.97 6.00
C PRO A 120 -11.10 -2.05 5.07
N GLU A 121 -11.62 -0.90 4.64
CA GLU A 121 -12.79 -0.82 3.76
C GLU A 121 -12.40 -0.32 2.37
N VAL A 122 -13.13 -0.73 1.33
CA VAL A 122 -12.75 -0.41 -0.06
C VAL A 122 -13.20 1.00 -0.43
N ILE A 123 -12.26 1.86 -0.82
CA ILE A 123 -12.60 3.27 -1.17
C ILE A 123 -13.50 3.35 -2.41
N GLN A 124 -13.39 2.39 -3.32
CA GLN A 124 -14.28 2.29 -4.48
C GLN A 124 -15.73 2.04 -4.05
N GLU A 125 -15.98 1.18 -3.06
CA GLU A 125 -17.33 0.93 -2.54
C GLU A 125 -17.91 2.17 -1.87
N TRP A 126 -17.10 2.90 -1.12
CA TRP A 126 -17.48 4.21 -0.54
C TRP A 126 -17.80 5.24 -1.62
N HIS A 127 -16.95 5.35 -2.64
CA HIS A 127 -17.16 6.25 -3.76
C HIS A 127 -18.51 5.95 -4.47
N CYS A 128 -18.80 4.67 -4.71
CA CYS A 128 -20.08 4.22 -5.27
C CYS A 128 -21.28 4.59 -4.38
N LEU A 129 -21.13 4.51 -3.05
CA LEU A 129 -22.16 4.93 -2.10
C LEU A 129 -22.39 6.46 -2.17
N GLU A 130 -21.31 7.25 -2.21
CA GLU A 130 -21.35 8.71 -2.16
C GLU A 130 -21.90 9.38 -3.41
N THR A 131 -21.38 9.02 -4.59
CA THR A 131 -21.86 9.58 -5.86
C THR A 131 -23.18 8.97 -6.32
N GLY A 132 -23.62 7.94 -5.60
CA GLY A 132 -24.62 6.98 -6.03
C GLY A 132 -24.16 6.14 -7.22
N LEU A 133 -24.92 5.09 -7.50
CA LEU A 133 -24.71 4.19 -8.65
C LEU A 133 -25.15 4.83 -9.99
N HIS A 134 -25.61 6.08 -9.96
CA HIS A 134 -26.52 6.68 -10.95
C HIS A 134 -25.87 7.04 -12.29
N TRP A 135 -24.56 7.10 -12.34
CA TRP A 135 -23.82 7.71 -13.44
C TRP A 135 -23.19 6.69 -14.39
N ILE A 136 -23.20 5.39 -14.05
CA ILE A 136 -22.77 4.33 -14.94
C ILE A 136 -23.99 3.47 -15.28
N PRO A 137 -24.55 3.59 -16.50
CA PRO A 137 -25.57 2.66 -16.94
C PRO A 137 -25.05 1.23 -16.75
N LYS A 138 -25.83 0.34 -16.13
CA LYS A 138 -25.45 -1.06 -15.85
C LYS A 138 -24.89 -1.80 -17.09
N GLN A 139 -25.31 -1.33 -18.27
CA GLN A 139 -24.90 -1.81 -19.59
C GLN A 139 -23.42 -1.49 -19.90
N HIS A 140 -22.92 -0.33 -19.47
CA HIS A 140 -21.53 0.14 -19.67
C HIS A 140 -20.59 -0.19 -18.51
N ALA A 141 -21.14 -0.47 -17.32
CA ALA A 141 -20.36 -0.82 -16.14
C ALA A 141 -19.50 -2.08 -16.33
N LYS A 142 -19.94 -3.01 -17.19
CA LYS A 142 -19.25 -4.28 -17.45
C LYS A 142 -18.14 -4.18 -18.50
N THR A 143 -18.26 -3.28 -19.48
CA THR A 143 -17.38 -3.29 -20.67
C THR A 143 -16.35 -2.17 -20.67
N ASP A 144 -16.69 -0.97 -20.16
CA ASP A 144 -15.94 0.22 -20.59
C ASP A 144 -15.08 0.85 -19.48
N MET A 145 -15.42 0.70 -18.20
CA MET A 145 -14.70 1.36 -17.09
C MET A 145 -14.15 0.38 -16.05
N LYS A 146 -12.99 -0.22 -16.37
CA LYS A 146 -12.22 -0.99 -15.37
C LYS A 146 -11.79 -0.06 -14.24
N GLY A 147 -12.26 -0.32 -13.03
CA GLY A 147 -11.82 0.39 -11.84
C GLY A 147 -12.41 1.78 -11.61
N TRP A 148 -13.54 2.12 -12.23
CA TRP A 148 -14.32 3.34 -11.93
C TRP A 148 -13.51 4.64 -12.02
N GLY A 149 -12.61 4.73 -13.00
CA GLY A 149 -11.79 5.92 -13.19
C GLY A 149 -10.64 6.09 -12.19
N PHE A 150 -10.46 5.19 -11.22
CA PHE A 150 -9.28 5.18 -10.35
C PHE A 150 -8.04 4.79 -11.16
N ILE A 151 -7.17 5.77 -11.43
CA ILE A 151 -5.96 5.62 -12.25
C ILE A 151 -4.71 5.25 -11.43
N GLN A 152 -4.76 5.40 -10.12
CA GLN A 152 -3.65 5.18 -9.19
C GLN A 152 -4.11 4.44 -7.94
N ARG A 153 -3.15 3.93 -7.18
CA ARG A 153 -3.39 3.28 -5.88
C ARG A 153 -2.49 3.92 -4.83
N LEU A 154 -3.00 3.94 -3.61
CA LEU A 154 -2.27 4.22 -2.39
C LEU A 154 -2.43 2.98 -1.49
N ASP A 155 -1.39 2.68 -0.72
CA ASP A 155 -1.44 1.61 0.27
C ASP A 155 -2.51 1.89 1.34
N VAL A 156 -2.90 0.86 2.08
CA VAL A 156 -4.00 0.96 3.05
C VAL A 156 -3.74 2.05 4.09
N GLU A 157 -2.51 2.16 4.57
CA GLU A 157 -2.09 3.12 5.60
C GLU A 157 -1.77 4.50 5.04
N THR A 158 -1.40 4.58 3.76
CA THR A 158 -1.05 5.84 3.11
C THR A 158 -2.30 6.66 2.87
N ASP A 159 -2.33 7.87 3.42
CA ASP A 159 -3.36 8.85 3.13
C ASP A 159 -2.92 9.84 2.04
N GLY A 160 -3.86 10.65 1.57
CA GLY A 160 -3.58 11.69 0.59
C GLY A 160 -4.53 11.70 -0.62
N PRO A 161 -4.22 12.54 -1.61
CA PRO A 161 -5.10 12.75 -2.75
C PRO A 161 -5.08 11.58 -3.73
N VAL A 162 -6.27 11.23 -4.22
CA VAL A 162 -6.52 10.22 -5.25
C VAL A 162 -7.32 10.87 -6.37
N ILE A 163 -6.79 10.81 -7.59
CA ILE A 163 -7.45 11.30 -8.80
C ILE A 163 -8.37 10.21 -9.35
N ILE A 164 -9.60 10.59 -9.66
CA ILE A 164 -10.62 9.74 -10.28
C ILE A 164 -11.07 10.40 -11.58
N ALA A 165 -10.99 9.68 -12.68
CA ALA A 165 -11.52 10.12 -13.96
C ALA A 165 -13.03 9.90 -14.04
N LYS A 166 -13.78 10.93 -14.44
CA LYS A 166 -15.23 10.83 -14.65
C LYS A 166 -15.60 10.25 -16.01
N THR A 167 -14.76 10.50 -17.01
CA THR A 167 -14.98 10.07 -18.40
C THR A 167 -13.93 9.05 -18.80
N TRP A 168 -14.31 8.13 -19.70
CA TRP A 168 -13.38 7.15 -20.26
C TRP A 168 -12.20 7.83 -20.97
N ARG A 169 -12.47 8.90 -21.74
CA ARG A 169 -11.45 9.69 -22.44
C ARG A 169 -10.41 10.21 -21.46
N ASN A 170 -10.85 10.84 -20.38
CA ASN A 170 -9.92 11.39 -19.39
C ASN A 170 -9.18 10.29 -18.61
N MET A 171 -9.83 9.15 -18.34
CA MET A 171 -9.16 7.98 -17.76
C MET A 171 -8.00 7.52 -18.64
N ARG A 172 -8.19 7.43 -19.97
CA ARG A 172 -7.13 7.08 -20.92
C ARG A 172 -6.02 8.13 -20.95
N ALA A 173 -6.37 9.41 -20.98
CA ALA A 173 -5.39 10.50 -20.95
C ALA A 173 -4.51 10.44 -19.70
N LEU A 174 -5.13 10.25 -18.52
CA LEU A 174 -4.43 10.14 -17.25
C LEU A 174 -3.57 8.87 -17.15
N GLN A 175 -4.02 7.73 -17.69
CA GLN A 175 -3.20 6.52 -17.79
C GLN A 175 -1.97 6.72 -18.66
N VAL A 176 -2.10 7.43 -19.78
CA VAL A 176 -0.96 7.80 -20.64
C VAL A 176 0.01 8.69 -19.86
N GLN A 177 -0.49 9.69 -19.14
CA GLN A 177 0.36 10.56 -18.32
C GLN A 177 1.13 9.80 -17.23
N MET A 178 0.48 8.83 -16.57
CA MET A 178 1.14 7.97 -15.58
C MET A 178 2.22 7.09 -16.23
N LYS A 179 1.95 6.53 -17.42
CA LYS A 179 2.90 5.70 -18.16
C LYS A 179 4.11 6.50 -18.68
N LEU A 180 3.89 7.76 -19.06
CA LEU A 180 4.93 8.67 -19.53
C LEU A 180 5.69 9.37 -18.39
N HIS A 181 5.36 9.07 -17.12
CA HIS A 181 5.99 9.68 -15.95
C HIS A 181 5.92 11.23 -15.94
N VAL A 182 4.89 11.82 -16.55
CA VAL A 182 4.68 13.29 -16.53
C VAL A 182 3.90 13.76 -15.31
N ASN A 183 3.31 12.83 -14.55
CA ASN A 183 2.62 13.14 -13.31
C ASN A 183 3.62 13.20 -12.15
N THR A 184 3.64 14.34 -11.43
CA THR A 184 4.47 14.52 -10.24
C THR A 184 3.69 14.11 -8.99
N LYS A 185 4.27 13.22 -8.19
CA LYS A 185 3.73 12.78 -6.91
C LYS A 185 4.69 13.17 -5.80
N ALA A 186 4.18 13.86 -4.79
CA ALA A 186 4.92 14.21 -3.59
C ALA A 186 4.29 13.51 -2.38
N TYR A 187 5.13 13.01 -1.49
CA TYR A 187 4.73 12.36 -0.25
C TYR A 187 5.40 13.08 0.91
N LEU A 188 4.67 13.22 2.01
CA LEU A 188 5.19 13.70 3.28
C LEU A 188 5.29 12.49 4.22
N CYS A 189 6.46 12.28 4.83
CA CYS A 189 6.66 11.17 5.73
C CYS A 189 7.51 11.58 6.92
N LEU A 190 7.13 11.12 8.12
CA LEU A 190 7.98 11.23 9.30
C LEU A 190 8.84 9.98 9.38
N VAL A 191 10.16 10.13 9.26
CA VAL A 191 11.12 9.02 9.30
C VAL A 191 11.90 9.02 10.60
N HIS A 192 12.24 7.83 11.09
CA HIS A 192 13.10 7.67 12.27
C HIS A 192 14.55 8.07 11.94
N GLY A 193 15.17 8.78 12.87
CA GLY A 193 16.54 9.27 12.77
C GLY A 193 16.64 10.65 12.11
N ARG A 194 17.82 11.24 12.26
CA ARG A 194 18.16 12.52 11.67
C ARG A 194 18.82 12.32 10.31
N LEU A 195 18.20 12.83 9.25
CA LEU A 195 18.78 12.83 7.91
C LEU A 195 19.59 14.10 7.66
N GLU A 196 20.66 13.96 6.87
CA GLU A 196 21.47 15.10 6.44
C GLU A 196 20.63 16.10 5.64
N HIS A 197 20.80 17.40 5.91
CA HIS A 197 20.04 18.48 5.28
C HIS A 197 20.45 18.71 3.81
N ARG A 198 20.11 17.75 2.94
CA ARG A 198 20.35 17.82 1.50
C ARG A 198 19.28 17.04 0.74
N THR A 199 18.95 17.51 -0.45
CA THR A 199 18.14 16.73 -1.39
C THR A 199 18.95 15.53 -1.86
N GLN A 200 18.40 14.34 -1.71
CA GLN A 200 19.04 13.09 -2.11
C GLN A 200 18.20 12.41 -3.17
N HIS A 201 18.85 11.95 -4.24
CA HIS A 201 18.25 11.05 -5.21
C HIS A 201 18.52 9.61 -4.76
N VAL A 202 17.45 8.86 -4.50
CA VAL A 202 17.53 7.46 -4.06
C VAL A 202 17.03 6.58 -5.19
N LYS A 203 17.93 5.75 -5.73
CA LYS A 203 17.63 4.71 -6.71
C LYS A 203 17.92 3.35 -6.10
N ARG A 204 16.87 2.54 -5.91
CA ARG A 204 16.99 1.23 -5.26
C ARG A 204 16.22 0.15 -6.01
N SER A 205 16.80 -1.04 -6.04
CA SER A 205 16.11 -2.25 -6.50
C SER A 205 15.47 -2.95 -5.33
N PHE A 206 14.27 -3.46 -5.53
CA PHE A 206 13.51 -4.21 -4.54
C PHE A 206 13.06 -5.54 -5.12
N ALA A 207 12.98 -6.54 -4.26
CA ALA A 207 12.42 -7.83 -4.60
C ALA A 207 11.20 -8.09 -3.73
N GLU A 208 10.15 -8.61 -4.37
CA GLU A 208 8.96 -9.08 -3.69
C GLU A 208 9.24 -10.43 -3.03
N LEU A 209 8.86 -10.55 -1.75
CA LEU A 209 8.64 -11.81 -1.06
C LEU A 209 7.14 -12.00 -0.87
N GLY A 210 6.68 -13.24 -0.98
CA GLY A 210 5.27 -13.58 -0.87
C GLY A 210 4.55 -13.60 -2.23
N SER A 211 3.66 -14.57 -2.41
CA SER A 211 2.88 -14.76 -3.64
C SER A 211 1.55 -13.99 -3.61
N GLU A 212 1.06 -13.64 -2.43
CA GLU A 212 -0.23 -12.96 -2.24
C GLU A 212 -0.04 -11.52 -1.74
N ALA A 213 -0.94 -10.62 -2.13
CA ALA A 213 -0.91 -9.22 -1.70
C ALA A 213 -0.98 -9.06 -0.16
N SER A 214 -1.58 -10.01 0.54
CA SER A 214 -1.69 -10.06 2.01
C SER A 214 -0.38 -10.40 2.72
N THR A 215 0.58 -10.98 2.01
CA THR A 215 1.88 -11.44 2.51
C THR A 215 3.04 -10.83 1.71
N GLN A 216 2.78 -9.81 0.90
CA GLN A 216 3.83 -9.22 0.06
C GLN A 216 4.74 -8.33 0.90
N VAL A 217 6.02 -8.69 0.98
CA VAL A 217 7.07 -7.90 1.64
C VAL A 217 8.07 -7.43 0.60
N MET A 218 8.33 -6.12 0.59
CA MET A 218 9.33 -5.51 -0.28
C MET A 218 10.66 -5.45 0.47
N LEU A 219 11.67 -6.14 -0.02
CA LEU A 219 13.03 -6.07 0.50
C LEU A 219 13.95 -5.39 -0.49
N GLN A 220 14.96 -4.69 0.00
CA GLN A 220 16.05 -4.23 -0.83
C GLN A 220 16.74 -5.44 -1.48
N HIS A 221 16.86 -5.43 -2.80
CA HIS A 221 17.41 -6.55 -3.55
C HIS A 221 18.93 -6.44 -3.67
N ASP A 222 19.61 -6.99 -2.67
CA ASP A 222 21.07 -7.16 -2.62
C ASP A 222 21.45 -8.37 -1.74
N SER A 223 22.71 -8.77 -1.77
CA SER A 223 23.22 -9.94 -1.03
C SER A 223 23.08 -9.84 0.49
N SER A 224 22.89 -8.64 1.05
CA SER A 224 22.83 -8.39 2.49
C SER A 224 21.41 -8.25 3.04
N ASN A 225 20.44 -7.92 2.19
CA ASN A 225 19.06 -7.63 2.56
C ASN A 225 18.07 -8.65 2.01
N ASP A 226 18.41 -9.31 0.91
CA ASP A 226 17.54 -10.27 0.25
C ASP A 226 17.99 -11.72 0.54
N PRO A 227 17.26 -12.48 1.37
CA PRO A 227 17.64 -13.83 1.72
C PRO A 227 17.64 -14.80 0.52
N PHE A 228 17.03 -14.44 -0.61
CA PHE A 228 16.98 -15.28 -1.81
C PHE A 228 17.77 -14.69 -2.98
N PHE A 229 18.65 -13.71 -2.72
CA PHE A 229 19.49 -13.08 -3.73
C PHE A 229 20.21 -14.09 -4.62
N ASP A 230 20.88 -15.09 -4.03
CA ASP A 230 21.66 -16.08 -4.77
C ASP A 230 20.82 -16.93 -5.72
N TRP A 231 19.58 -17.29 -5.34
CA TRP A 231 18.68 -18.07 -6.20
C TRP A 231 18.22 -17.27 -7.41
N THR A 232 17.92 -15.98 -7.21
CA THR A 232 17.58 -15.06 -8.30
C THR A 232 18.79 -14.83 -9.21
N ALA A 233 19.97 -14.57 -8.63
CA ALA A 233 21.20 -14.35 -9.37
C ALA A 233 21.66 -15.59 -10.15
N SER A 234 21.45 -16.79 -9.62
CA SER A 234 21.79 -18.05 -10.29
C SER A 234 20.72 -18.54 -11.27
N GLY A 235 19.62 -17.81 -11.47
CA GLY A 235 18.51 -18.21 -12.34
C GLY A 235 17.66 -19.38 -11.85
N LYS A 236 17.84 -19.83 -10.60
CA LYS A 236 17.05 -20.94 -10.01
C LYS A 236 15.63 -20.51 -9.67
N TRP A 237 15.39 -19.21 -9.56
CA TRP A 237 14.07 -18.63 -9.33
C TRP A 237 13.77 -17.58 -10.39
N THR A 238 13.02 -17.98 -11.41
CA THR A 238 12.72 -17.19 -12.60
C THR A 238 11.48 -16.32 -12.44
N SER A 239 10.54 -16.70 -11.56
CA SER A 239 9.27 -16.00 -11.34
C SER A 239 9.34 -14.81 -10.39
N ARG A 240 10.54 -14.39 -9.93
CA ARG A 240 10.65 -13.33 -8.94
C ARG A 240 10.60 -11.93 -9.57
N ASN A 241 9.59 -11.15 -9.17
CA ASN A 241 9.47 -9.76 -9.60
C ASN A 241 10.49 -8.87 -8.89
N LYS A 242 11.49 -8.42 -9.65
CA LYS A 242 12.39 -7.33 -9.25
C LYS A 242 11.84 -6.02 -9.78
N ARG A 243 11.70 -5.03 -8.89
CA ARG A 243 11.29 -3.67 -9.26
C ARG A 243 12.40 -2.68 -8.94
N MET A 244 12.43 -1.59 -9.67
CA MET A 244 13.32 -0.48 -9.43
C MET A 244 12.47 0.72 -9.05
N ALA A 245 12.82 1.39 -7.96
CA ALA A 245 12.19 2.61 -7.52
C ALA A 245 13.23 3.74 -7.47
N GLU A 246 12.81 4.89 -7.96
CA GLU A 246 13.56 6.14 -7.96
C GLU A 246 12.71 7.20 -7.28
N THR A 247 13.31 7.95 -6.36
CA THR A 247 12.64 9.06 -5.69
C THR A 247 13.66 10.11 -5.24
N PHE A 248 13.18 11.34 -5.07
CA PHE A 248 13.91 12.39 -4.41
C PHE A 248 13.40 12.51 -2.97
N PHE A 249 14.32 12.68 -2.03
CA PHE A 249 14.01 12.95 -0.64
C PHE A 249 14.62 14.28 -0.23
N GLN A 250 13.85 15.12 0.45
CA GLN A 250 14.29 16.41 0.96
C GLN A 250 13.80 16.57 2.41
N PRO A 251 14.71 16.62 3.41
CA PRO A 251 14.35 16.94 4.78
C PRO A 251 13.70 18.33 4.86
N LEU A 252 12.54 18.40 5.50
CA LEU A 252 11.79 19.64 5.74
C LEU A 252 11.96 20.13 7.18
N ALA A 253 11.93 19.21 8.15
CA ALA A 253 12.04 19.55 9.57
C ALA A 253 12.63 18.42 10.41
N TYR A 254 13.13 18.78 11.59
CA TYR A 254 13.69 17.85 12.57
C TYR A 254 12.89 17.90 13.85
N TYR A 255 12.55 16.74 14.39
CA TYR A 255 11.78 16.60 15.62
C TYR A 255 12.54 15.71 16.60
N HIS A 256 12.64 16.15 17.84
CA HIS A 256 13.20 15.37 18.93
C HIS A 256 12.09 15.05 19.92
N ARG A 257 11.83 13.76 20.13
CA ARG A 257 10.79 13.29 21.04
C ARG A 257 11.38 13.09 22.43
N LYS A 258 10.93 13.89 23.40
CA LYS A 258 11.49 13.91 24.76
C LYS A 258 11.21 12.64 25.54
N GLU A 259 10.07 11.98 25.30
CA GLU A 259 9.65 10.83 26.11
C GLU A 259 10.55 9.60 25.92
N ASP A 260 11.04 9.39 24.69
CA ASP A 260 11.88 8.25 24.33
C ASP A 260 13.25 8.64 23.77
N ASN A 261 13.57 9.95 23.79
CA ASN A 261 14.84 10.52 23.33
C ASN A 261 15.15 10.13 21.88
N SER A 262 14.12 10.02 21.03
CA SER A 262 14.27 9.62 19.63
C SER A 262 14.19 10.82 18.69
N ASP A 263 15.04 10.80 17.66
CA ASP A 263 15.06 11.79 16.61
C ASP A 263 14.21 11.34 15.41
N TYR A 264 13.57 12.31 14.77
CA TYR A 264 12.80 12.14 13.56
C TYR A 264 13.11 13.25 12.56
N THR A 265 12.95 12.93 11.28
CA THR A 265 13.00 13.87 10.17
C THR A 265 11.66 13.84 9.43
N LEU A 266 11.08 14.99 9.14
CA LEU A 266 9.96 15.15 8.20
C LEU A 266 10.49 15.46 6.80
#